data_AF-A0A7Y0JFH8-F1
#
_entry.id   AF-A0A7Y0JFH8-F1
#
_cell.length_a   1.000
_cell.length_b   1.000
_cell.length_c   1.000
_cell.angle_alpha   90.00
_cell.angle_beta   90.00
_cell.angle_gamma   90.00
#
_symmetry.space_group_name_H-M   'P 1'
#
loop_
_entity.id
_entity.type
_entity.pdbx_description
1 polymer ?
#
loop_
_entity_poly.entity_id
_entity_poly.type
_entity_poly.pdbx_seq_one_letter_code
_entity_poly.pdbx_strand_id
1 'polypeptide(L)'
;MDAQGRGRADDIDPADQWVLNPDTGEYELRLTPSAPQSPIPGPRRAGSRGAGAPGASAAKGARGAAAGPAAGRRGGAPAREQSREDAPARPVPGQRRRRGAPPEEPLPGRRGRRPEKARKSKTKKALMWTGGTMAFVLVGAGTAGYLVLKHLEGNISSTDVGSAAKNGFSKDEAFNLLIIGTDKRTGKGNEGYGDKGSVGHADTNILLHVSKDRTNATALSIPRDLIVDVPDCPTKQPDGSEKVIPGTENVRFNTSLGQDGRDAGCTMRTVKEVTGIAPDHFMMADFNAVKTLTSAVGGVEVCLKHAVDDEDSHLKLPAGESTIEGEQALAFVRTRHSFGNHGDLDRIKAQQQFLSSLMRKMASGDTLSNPTKLYSLADAATKALTVDQGIDKVSTLKDMALELKKVPTKNITFLTVPVLDNPADGKVHKTVIVDQSQAPQVFDAISNDVSFTDVKKKEKAAKDAEAARLKGAKSAPSEVRVRILNGGAPPGSAQETLTWLQNVKGVTKSENGSNAPEKLDKTQLEYAPDQADQARELASLMGLSGSALKPGESVTNAQGLPAMTLTLGKDFKGAGISLTAPTKAPTVQGQSTADKVQCAS
;
A
#
# COMPACT_ATOMS: atom_id res chain seq x y z
N MET A 1 15.80 47.99 21.80
CA MET A 1 14.80 49.06 21.91
C MET A 1 13.69 48.55 22.79
N ASP A 2 13.54 49.15 23.96
CA ASP A 2 12.47 48.88 24.92
C ASP A 2 11.12 49.36 24.41
N ALA A 3 10.07 48.59 24.67
CA ALA A 3 8.72 49.11 24.84
C ALA A 3 7.94 48.18 25.79
N GLN A 4 7.73 48.64 27.02
CA GLN A 4 6.81 48.06 27.99
C GLN A 4 5.38 48.62 27.80
N GLY A 5 4.38 47.77 28.10
CA GLY A 5 3.06 48.14 28.63
C GLY A 5 1.93 48.17 27.60
N ARG A 6 0.71 47.68 27.85
CA ARG A 6 0.00 47.24 29.07
C ARG A 6 -1.09 46.22 28.68
N GLY A 7 -1.44 45.34 29.63
CA GLY A 7 -2.28 44.17 29.38
C GLY A 7 -3.75 44.40 29.07
N ARG A 8 -4.34 43.34 28.51
CA ARG A 8 -5.70 42.88 28.78
C ARG A 8 -5.76 41.38 28.53
N ALA A 9 -6.52 40.71 29.37
CA ALA A 9 -6.86 39.30 29.29
C ALA A 9 -7.54 38.98 27.96
N ASP A 10 -7.11 37.89 27.33
CA ASP A 10 -7.93 36.74 26.89
C ASP A 10 -7.03 35.86 25.98
N ASP A 11 -6.88 34.58 26.33
CA ASP A 11 -6.20 33.54 25.53
C ASP A 11 -6.94 33.38 24.19
N ILE A 12 -6.51 34.11 23.17
CA ILE A 12 -6.98 33.94 21.79
C ILE A 12 -5.75 33.77 20.90
N ASP A 13 -5.59 32.57 20.36
CA ASP A 13 -4.56 32.28 19.37
C ASP A 13 -4.80 33.15 18.12
N PRO A 14 -3.80 33.90 17.62
CA PRO A 14 -3.94 34.65 16.37
C PRO A 14 -4.37 33.79 15.16
N ALA A 15 -4.24 32.46 15.23
CA ALA A 15 -4.75 31.54 14.21
C ALA A 15 -6.29 31.48 14.14
N ASP A 16 -7.01 31.73 15.25
CA ASP A 16 -8.47 31.62 15.31
C ASP A 16 -9.22 32.82 14.68
N GLN A 17 -8.48 33.83 14.22
CA GLN A 17 -9.05 35.04 13.59
C GLN A 17 -9.27 34.92 12.08
N TRP A 18 -8.83 33.81 11.48
CA TRP A 18 -8.98 33.52 10.05
C TRP A 18 -10.16 32.58 9.84
N VAL A 19 -11.24 33.09 9.24
CA VAL A 19 -12.44 32.30 8.96
C VAL A 19 -12.63 32.17 7.45
N LEU A 20 -12.86 30.94 6.98
CA LEU A 20 -13.15 30.65 5.57
C LEU A 20 -14.52 31.21 5.19
N ASN A 21 -14.55 32.10 4.21
CA ASN A 21 -15.78 32.62 3.65
C ASN A 21 -16.38 31.58 2.67
N PRO A 22 -17.57 31.01 2.95
CA PRO A 22 -18.12 29.92 2.14
C PRO A 22 -18.60 30.36 0.75
N ASP A 23 -18.81 31.66 0.53
CA ASP A 23 -19.27 32.18 -0.76
C ASP A 23 -18.11 32.51 -1.71
N THR A 24 -16.92 32.80 -1.18
CA THR A 24 -15.74 33.20 -1.97
C THR A 24 -14.62 32.16 -1.93
N GLY A 25 -14.56 31.30 -0.91
CA GLY A 25 -13.53 30.28 -0.74
C GLY A 25 -12.20 30.79 -0.19
N GLU A 26 -12.12 32.07 0.22
CA GLU A 26 -10.91 32.67 0.79
C GLU A 26 -11.01 32.85 2.32
N TYR A 27 -9.87 32.84 3.00
CA TYR A 27 -9.78 33.09 4.45
C TYR A 27 -9.69 34.60 4.72
N GLU A 28 -10.64 35.12 5.50
CA GLU A 28 -10.66 36.54 5.88
C GLU A 28 -10.34 36.71 7.37
N LEU A 29 -9.51 37.72 7.68
CA LEU A 29 -9.14 38.10 9.04
C LEU A 29 -10.20 39.03 9.63
N ARG A 30 -10.85 38.63 10.74
CA ARG A 30 -11.86 39.46 11.42
C ARG A 30 -11.32 40.04 12.73
N LEU A 31 -11.06 41.34 12.73
CA LEU A 31 -10.41 42.07 13.83
C LEU A 31 -11.36 42.62 14.93
N THR A 32 -12.67 42.35 14.87
CA THR A 32 -13.63 42.82 15.89
C THR A 32 -14.71 41.78 16.20
N PRO A 33 -15.05 41.54 17.48
CA PRO A 33 -16.10 40.59 17.86
C PRO A 33 -17.48 41.16 17.51
N SER A 34 -18.20 40.49 16.62
CA SER A 34 -19.59 40.82 16.30
C SER A 34 -20.54 40.10 17.26
N ALA A 35 -21.58 40.81 17.72
CA ALA A 35 -22.65 40.27 18.57
C ALA A 35 -23.33 39.03 17.94
N PRO A 36 -23.89 38.10 18.75
CA PRO A 36 -24.54 36.90 18.24
C PRO A 36 -25.71 37.26 17.30
N GLN A 37 -25.61 36.80 16.05
CA GLN A 37 -26.68 36.94 15.06
C GLN A 37 -27.86 36.02 15.42
N SER A 38 -29.07 36.55 15.20
CA SER A 38 -30.34 35.81 15.34
C SER A 38 -30.52 34.81 14.19
N PRO A 39 -31.10 33.61 14.43
CA PRO A 39 -31.34 32.65 13.35
C PRO A 39 -32.45 33.13 12.40
N ILE A 40 -32.12 33.19 11.11
CA ILE A 40 -33.03 33.52 10.01
C ILE A 40 -34.02 32.35 9.79
N PRO A 41 -35.32 32.62 9.53
CA PRO A 41 -36.35 31.59 9.31
C PRO A 41 -36.23 30.90 7.93
N GLY A 42 -36.47 29.58 7.90
CA GLY A 42 -36.52 28.78 6.67
C GLY A 42 -37.72 29.11 5.75
N PRO A 43 -37.61 28.79 4.43
CA PRO A 43 -38.52 29.28 3.41
C PRO A 43 -39.90 28.57 3.40
N ARG A 44 -40.96 29.37 3.30
CA ARG A 44 -42.34 28.95 3.01
C ARG A 44 -42.46 28.56 1.53
N ARG A 45 -42.95 27.34 1.25
CA ARG A 45 -43.38 26.92 -0.09
C ARG A 45 -44.76 27.49 -0.43
N ALA A 46 -44.89 27.97 -1.66
CA ALA A 46 -46.12 28.40 -2.29
C ALA A 46 -47.07 27.23 -2.57
N GLY A 47 -48.37 27.49 -2.48
CA GLY A 47 -49.42 26.53 -2.79
C GLY A 47 -49.77 26.45 -4.27
N SER A 48 -50.28 25.29 -4.68
CA SER A 48 -51.12 25.13 -5.86
C SER A 48 -52.25 24.17 -5.54
N ARG A 49 -53.48 24.63 -5.79
CA ARG A 49 -54.74 23.89 -5.71
C ARG A 49 -54.79 22.77 -6.76
N GLY A 50 -55.42 21.65 -6.41
CA GLY A 50 -55.85 20.62 -7.37
C GLY A 50 -56.60 19.49 -6.66
N ALA A 51 -57.88 19.35 -6.98
CA ALA A 51 -58.86 18.49 -6.32
C ALA A 51 -58.68 16.98 -6.61
N GLY A 52 -59.11 16.14 -5.66
CA GLY A 52 -59.26 14.69 -5.85
C GLY A 52 -59.58 13.97 -4.53
N ALA A 53 -60.64 13.16 -4.55
CA ALA A 53 -61.43 12.66 -3.41
C ALA A 53 -60.82 11.42 -2.67
N PRO A 54 -61.45 10.89 -1.60
CA PRO A 54 -60.78 10.31 -0.44
C PRO A 54 -60.69 8.76 -0.37
N GLY A 55 -59.85 8.26 0.55
CA GLY A 55 -59.84 6.85 0.97
C GLY A 55 -58.96 6.55 2.20
N ALA A 56 -59.63 6.23 3.32
CA ALA A 56 -59.32 5.26 4.37
C ALA A 56 -57.96 5.21 5.14
N SER A 57 -58.10 5.37 6.48
CA SER A 57 -57.53 4.59 7.60
C SER A 57 -56.02 4.29 7.71
N ALA A 58 -55.38 4.70 8.83
CA ALA A 58 -54.81 3.82 9.86
C ALA A 58 -53.87 4.53 10.88
N ALA A 59 -54.02 4.13 12.16
CA ALA A 59 -53.00 3.81 13.17
C ALA A 59 -51.95 4.83 13.71
N LYS A 60 -52.07 5.06 15.04
CA LYS A 60 -51.08 4.93 16.16
C LYS A 60 -49.69 5.63 16.11
N GLY A 61 -49.37 6.26 17.26
CA GLY A 61 -48.02 6.27 17.87
C GLY A 61 -47.58 7.64 18.44
N ALA A 62 -47.72 7.88 19.75
CA ALA A 62 -46.63 7.95 20.76
C ALA A 62 -45.78 9.25 20.69
N ARG A 63 -45.97 10.24 21.57
CA ARG A 63 -45.54 10.44 22.99
C ARG A 63 -44.06 10.84 23.20
N GLY A 64 -43.89 11.99 23.87
CA GLY A 64 -42.68 12.50 24.56
C GLY A 64 -42.36 13.93 24.11
N ALA A 65 -42.11 14.95 24.93
CA ALA A 65 -41.87 15.07 26.37
C ALA A 65 -41.93 16.56 26.76
N ALA A 66 -42.09 16.87 28.05
CA ALA A 66 -41.67 18.12 28.72
C ALA A 66 -42.19 18.08 30.16
N ALA A 67 -41.61 18.65 31.19
CA ALA A 67 -40.32 19.27 31.52
C ALA A 67 -40.45 19.52 33.04
N GLY A 68 -39.41 19.37 33.87
CA GLY A 68 -38.60 20.53 34.26
C GLY A 68 -38.98 21.04 35.67
N PRO A 69 -38.08 21.74 36.39
CA PRO A 69 -37.71 21.39 37.77
C PRO A 69 -37.78 22.56 38.79
N ALA A 70 -37.49 22.29 40.08
CA ALA A 70 -36.89 23.26 41.01
C ALA A 70 -36.34 22.64 42.32
N ALA A 71 -35.11 23.07 42.70
CA ALA A 71 -34.51 23.32 44.03
C ALA A 71 -34.55 22.24 45.15
N GLY A 72 -33.60 22.09 46.08
CA GLY A 72 -32.41 22.85 46.50
C GLY A 72 -31.74 22.15 47.72
N ARG A 73 -30.46 22.44 47.94
CA ARG A 73 -29.48 21.88 48.91
C ARG A 73 -29.81 22.08 50.41
N ARG A 74 -29.36 21.15 51.30
CA ARG A 74 -28.18 21.23 52.25
C ARG A 74 -28.33 20.39 53.54
N GLY A 75 -27.23 19.73 53.96
CA GLY A 75 -26.87 19.31 55.34
C GLY A 75 -27.53 18.01 55.85
N GLY A 76 -26.89 17.05 56.51
CA GLY A 76 -25.65 17.00 57.31
C GLY A 76 -25.95 16.23 58.61
N ALA A 77 -25.17 15.19 58.91
CA ALA A 77 -25.25 14.21 60.03
C ALA A 77 -25.15 14.85 61.46
N PRO A 78 -24.98 14.13 62.62
CA PRO A 78 -24.70 12.69 62.86
C PRO A 78 -25.33 12.04 64.14
N ALA A 79 -25.05 10.74 64.39
CA ALA A 79 -24.38 10.17 65.59
C ALA A 79 -24.88 8.78 66.09
N ARG A 80 -23.87 7.95 66.43
CA ARG A 80 -23.74 6.95 67.52
C ARG A 80 -24.24 5.49 67.45
N GLU A 81 -23.26 4.57 67.60
CA GLU A 81 -23.12 3.40 68.53
C GLU A 81 -24.37 2.50 68.78
N GLN A 82 -24.34 1.15 68.88
CA GLN A 82 -23.40 0.27 69.60
C GLN A 82 -23.83 -1.24 69.46
N SER A 83 -22.84 -2.15 69.40
CA SER A 83 -22.73 -3.50 70.05
C SER A 83 -23.61 -4.76 69.76
N ARG A 84 -22.86 -5.88 69.55
CA ARG A 84 -22.90 -7.25 70.18
C ARG A 84 -23.81 -8.37 69.60
N GLU A 85 -23.19 -9.47 69.11
CA GLU A 85 -23.05 -10.86 69.70
C GLU A 85 -24.39 -11.65 69.67
N ASP A 86 -24.55 -12.95 69.38
CA ASP A 86 -23.68 -14.13 69.17
C ASP A 86 -24.54 -15.29 68.55
N ALA A 87 -23.91 -16.36 68.06
CA ALA A 87 -24.51 -17.60 67.50
C ALA A 87 -24.89 -18.64 68.63
N PRO A 88 -25.16 -19.99 68.47
CA PRO A 88 -25.02 -20.92 67.32
C PRO A 88 -25.98 -22.18 67.23
N ALA A 89 -25.69 -23.05 66.23
CA ALA A 89 -25.67 -24.54 66.22
C ALA A 89 -26.91 -25.47 65.95
N ARG A 90 -26.59 -26.59 65.26
CA ARG A 90 -27.36 -27.79 64.76
C ARG A 90 -27.85 -28.77 65.86
N PRO A 91 -28.77 -29.76 65.63
CA PRO A 91 -28.47 -31.12 65.05
C PRO A 91 -29.64 -31.90 64.34
N VAL A 92 -29.27 -33.06 63.75
CA VAL A 92 -30.05 -34.19 63.12
C VAL A 92 -30.79 -35.04 64.21
N PRO A 93 -31.47 -36.22 63.99
CA PRO A 93 -32.06 -36.94 62.82
C PRO A 93 -33.47 -37.59 63.09
N GLY A 94 -33.95 -38.49 62.21
CA GLY A 94 -34.66 -39.73 62.65
C GLY A 94 -36.03 -40.09 62.03
N GLN A 95 -36.07 -41.20 61.28
CA GLN A 95 -37.28 -41.89 60.80
C GLN A 95 -38.01 -42.66 61.94
N ARG A 96 -39.35 -42.78 61.87
CA ARG A 96 -40.12 -44.05 61.76
C ARG A 96 -41.63 -43.89 62.06
N ARG A 97 -42.43 -44.20 61.04
CA ARG A 97 -43.54 -45.20 60.96
C ARG A 97 -44.65 -45.27 62.03
N ARG A 98 -45.83 -45.60 61.45
CA ARG A 98 -47.04 -46.34 61.94
C ARG A 98 -48.15 -45.47 62.55
N ARG A 99 -49.45 -45.77 62.40
CA ARG A 99 -50.28 -46.67 61.56
C ARG A 99 -51.70 -46.55 62.15
N GLY A 100 -52.74 -46.70 61.32
CA GLY A 100 -54.13 -46.98 61.76
C GLY A 100 -55.05 -45.77 61.52
N ALA A 101 -56.28 -45.89 61.04
CA ALA A 101 -57.19 -47.02 60.86
C ALA A 101 -58.22 -46.66 59.74
N PRO A 102 -59.07 -47.60 59.28
CA PRO A 102 -59.73 -47.57 57.97
C PRO A 102 -61.27 -47.24 58.09
N PRO A 103 -62.17 -47.65 57.17
CA PRO A 103 -62.84 -46.74 56.21
C PRO A 103 -64.38 -46.76 56.25
N GLU A 104 -65.09 -45.76 55.71
CA GLU A 104 -66.47 -45.94 55.22
C GLU A 104 -66.90 -44.84 54.24
N GLU A 105 -67.74 -45.23 53.28
CA GLU A 105 -68.12 -44.54 52.03
C GLU A 105 -69.09 -43.33 52.24
N PRO A 106 -69.34 -42.48 51.21
CA PRO A 106 -70.45 -42.76 50.28
C PRO A 106 -70.29 -42.26 48.82
N LEU A 107 -71.15 -42.77 47.93
CA LEU A 107 -71.36 -42.38 46.53
C LEU A 107 -72.07 -41.00 46.38
N PRO A 108 -72.43 -40.53 45.17
CA PRO A 108 -71.70 -39.54 44.37
C PRO A 108 -72.44 -38.19 44.27
N GLY A 109 -71.73 -37.07 44.28
CA GLY A 109 -72.39 -35.76 44.13
C GLY A 109 -71.48 -34.62 43.69
N ARG A 110 -71.82 -34.04 42.53
CA ARG A 110 -71.34 -32.77 41.94
C ARG A 110 -69.85 -32.68 41.59
N ARG A 111 -69.57 -32.92 40.31
CA ARG A 111 -68.33 -32.47 39.64
C ARG A 111 -68.22 -30.94 39.70
N GLY A 112 -67.51 -30.44 40.71
CA GLY A 112 -66.90 -29.12 40.67
C GLY A 112 -65.83 -29.08 39.58
N ARG A 113 -65.98 -28.14 38.65
CA ARG A 113 -65.03 -27.89 37.56
C ARG A 113 -63.70 -27.44 38.17
N ARG A 114 -62.74 -28.37 38.25
CA ARG A 114 -61.37 -28.13 38.73
C ARG A 114 -60.70 -27.11 37.79
N PRO A 115 -60.00 -26.07 38.28
CA PRO A 115 -59.26 -25.18 37.40
C PRO A 115 -58.15 -25.98 36.72
N GLU A 116 -58.19 -26.05 35.38
CA GLU A 116 -57.12 -26.66 34.62
C GLU A 116 -55.83 -25.90 34.92
N LYS A 117 -54.85 -26.59 35.51
CA LYS A 117 -53.48 -26.09 35.61
C LYS A 117 -53.02 -25.76 34.20
N ALA A 118 -52.87 -24.46 33.90
CA ALA A 118 -52.34 -23.98 32.64
C ALA A 118 -51.06 -24.75 32.32
N ARG A 119 -51.15 -25.65 31.33
CA ARG A 119 -50.01 -26.44 30.86
C ARG A 119 -48.96 -25.42 30.41
N LYS A 120 -47.87 -25.24 31.18
CA LYS A 120 -46.73 -24.40 30.77
C LYS A 120 -46.39 -24.77 29.33
N SER A 121 -46.56 -23.82 28.41
CA SER A 121 -46.66 -24.12 26.98
C SER A 121 -45.40 -24.82 26.51
N LYS A 122 -45.57 -25.91 25.75
CA LYS A 122 -44.45 -26.67 25.15
C LYS A 122 -43.55 -25.75 24.30
N THR A 123 -44.10 -24.65 23.78
CA THR A 123 -43.37 -23.57 23.09
C THR A 123 -42.35 -22.84 23.97
N LYS A 124 -42.62 -22.62 25.27
CA LYS A 124 -41.64 -21.98 26.18
C LYS A 124 -40.46 -22.90 26.48
N LYS A 125 -40.70 -24.22 26.55
CA LYS A 125 -39.62 -25.22 26.69
C LYS A 125 -38.81 -25.36 25.41
N ALA A 126 -39.46 -25.37 24.25
CA ALA A 126 -38.79 -25.40 22.96
C ALA A 126 -37.91 -24.15 22.77
N LEU A 127 -38.42 -22.95 23.09
CA LEU A 127 -37.66 -21.69 23.00
C LEU A 127 -36.47 -21.64 23.97
N MET A 128 -36.61 -22.19 25.19
CA MET A 128 -35.49 -22.29 26.13
C MET A 128 -34.42 -23.27 25.65
N TRP A 129 -34.82 -24.40 25.06
CA TRP A 129 -33.87 -25.37 24.52
C TRP A 129 -33.16 -24.83 23.28
N THR A 130 -33.89 -24.23 22.33
CA THR A 130 -33.26 -23.63 21.15
C THR A 130 -32.39 -22.44 21.51
N GLY A 131 -32.84 -21.57 22.43
CA GLY A 131 -32.04 -20.47 22.96
C GLY A 131 -30.81 -20.93 23.73
N GLY A 132 -30.94 -21.98 24.54
CA GLY A 132 -29.84 -22.58 25.29
C GLY A 132 -28.81 -23.26 24.37
N THR A 133 -29.25 -24.00 23.37
CA THR A 133 -28.37 -24.60 22.36
C THR A 133 -27.67 -23.53 21.53
N MET A 134 -28.37 -22.48 21.10
CA MET A 134 -27.75 -21.37 20.37
C MET A 134 -26.72 -20.64 21.22
N ALA A 135 -27.03 -20.34 22.49
CA ALA A 135 -26.08 -19.74 23.41
C ALA A 135 -24.86 -20.63 23.65
N PHE A 136 -25.06 -21.95 23.83
CA PHE A 136 -23.96 -22.90 23.98
C PHE A 136 -23.08 -22.99 22.73
N VAL A 137 -23.68 -22.99 21.53
CA VAL A 137 -22.93 -22.97 20.26
C VAL A 137 -22.15 -21.65 20.12
N LEU A 138 -22.75 -20.51 20.43
CA LEU A 138 -22.07 -19.21 20.36
C LEU A 138 -20.91 -19.10 21.36
N VAL A 139 -21.11 -19.55 22.60
CA VAL A 139 -20.06 -19.58 23.63
C VAL A 139 -18.97 -20.59 23.25
N GLY A 140 -19.35 -21.77 22.78
CA GLY A 140 -18.41 -22.80 22.33
C GLY A 140 -17.57 -22.33 21.15
N ALA A 141 -18.19 -21.75 20.12
CA ALA A 141 -17.51 -21.19 18.97
C ALA A 141 -16.65 -19.98 19.34
N GLY A 142 -17.14 -19.08 20.20
CA GLY A 142 -16.38 -17.93 20.69
C GLY A 142 -15.16 -18.35 21.50
N THR A 143 -15.30 -19.36 22.37
CA THR A 143 -14.20 -19.91 23.17
C THR A 143 -13.18 -20.61 22.28
N ALA A 144 -13.63 -21.44 21.33
CA ALA A 144 -12.75 -22.09 20.36
C ALA A 144 -11.97 -21.06 19.52
N GLY A 145 -12.65 -20.01 19.03
CA GLY A 145 -12.03 -18.91 18.31
C GLY A 145 -11.00 -18.15 19.16
N TYR A 146 -11.31 -17.88 20.43
CA TYR A 146 -10.37 -17.26 21.36
C TYR A 146 -9.13 -18.13 21.61
N LEU A 147 -9.30 -19.44 21.81
CA LEU A 147 -8.18 -20.37 22.01
C LEU A 147 -7.30 -20.48 20.76
N VAL A 148 -7.90 -20.46 19.56
CA VAL A 148 -7.16 -20.41 18.30
C VAL A 148 -6.32 -19.13 18.20
N LEU A 149 -6.91 -17.97 18.49
CA LEU A 149 -6.17 -16.70 18.47
C LEU A 149 -5.03 -16.71 19.50
N LYS A 150 -5.29 -17.20 20.71
CA LYS A 150 -4.26 -17.34 21.76
C LYS A 150 -3.14 -18.29 21.37
N HIS A 151 -3.46 -19.39 20.67
CA HIS A 151 -2.46 -20.32 20.17
C HIS A 151 -1.57 -19.65 19.12
N LEU A 152 -2.18 -18.95 18.16
CA LEU A 152 -1.46 -18.23 17.11
C LEU A 152 -0.62 -17.09 17.68
N GLU A 153 -1.12 -16.33 18.66
CA GLU A 153 -0.37 -15.29 19.37
C GLU A 153 0.83 -15.89 20.12
N GLY A 154 0.64 -17.03 20.77
CA GLY A 154 1.72 -17.72 21.49
C GLY A 154 2.80 -18.32 20.60
N ASN A 155 2.55 -18.46 19.29
CA ASN A 155 3.53 -18.96 18.33
C ASN A 155 4.47 -17.85 17.82
N ILE A 156 4.03 -16.58 17.86
CA ILE A 156 4.76 -15.46 17.26
C ILE A 156 6.02 -15.16 18.08
N SER A 157 7.16 -15.17 17.41
CA SER A 157 8.40 -14.63 17.96
C SER A 157 8.44 -13.12 17.71
N SER A 158 8.72 -12.31 18.73
CA SER A 158 8.89 -10.87 18.58
C SER A 158 10.25 -10.39 19.08
N THR A 159 10.79 -9.36 18.41
CA THR A 159 12.02 -8.69 18.83
C THR A 159 11.73 -7.21 19.11
N ASP A 160 12.25 -6.71 20.22
CA ASP A 160 12.18 -5.31 20.58
C ASP A 160 13.34 -4.54 19.94
N VAL A 161 13.02 -3.77 18.91
CA VAL A 161 14.00 -2.95 18.16
C VAL A 161 13.98 -1.48 18.61
N GLY A 162 13.39 -1.20 19.77
CA GLY A 162 13.25 0.15 20.31
C GLY A 162 12.53 1.09 19.33
N SER A 163 13.07 2.29 19.14
CA SER A 163 12.48 3.32 18.28
C SER A 163 12.67 3.08 16.78
N ALA A 164 13.27 1.95 16.36
CA ALA A 164 13.43 1.63 14.95
C ALA A 164 12.10 1.24 14.29
N ALA A 165 11.16 0.66 15.05
CA ALA A 165 9.82 0.30 14.58
C ALA A 165 8.74 1.17 15.25
N LYS A 166 7.58 1.29 14.61
CA LYS A 166 6.40 1.96 15.18
C LYS A 166 5.72 1.06 16.21
N ASN A 167 5.09 1.66 17.21
CA ASN A 167 4.38 0.95 18.29
C ASN A 167 3.00 0.37 17.88
N GLY A 168 2.71 0.31 16.58
CA GLY A 168 1.43 -0.21 16.06
C GLY A 168 1.21 0.12 14.59
N PHE A 169 0.14 -0.46 14.05
CA PHE A 169 -0.26 -0.35 12.65
C PHE A 169 -1.50 0.54 12.50
N SER A 170 -1.49 1.43 11.50
CA SER A 170 -2.63 2.26 11.10
C SER A 170 -3.15 1.87 9.72
N LYS A 171 -4.48 1.74 9.58
CA LYS A 171 -5.13 1.40 8.30
C LYS A 171 -5.27 2.60 7.36
N ASP A 172 -5.18 3.81 7.89
CA ASP A 172 -5.46 5.06 7.16
C ASP A 172 -4.19 5.75 6.64
N GLU A 173 -3.03 5.10 6.79
CA GLU A 173 -1.72 5.59 6.36
C GLU A 173 -1.09 4.65 5.31
N ALA A 174 -0.16 5.18 4.53
CA ALA A 174 0.80 4.34 3.82
C ALA A 174 1.67 3.63 4.86
N PHE A 175 2.15 2.43 4.53
CA PHE A 175 3.02 1.69 5.44
C PHE A 175 4.17 1.00 4.72
N ASN A 176 5.30 0.94 5.41
CA ASN A 176 6.55 0.33 4.96
C ASN A 176 6.88 -0.88 5.83
N LEU A 177 6.91 -2.07 5.24
CA LEU A 177 7.29 -3.31 5.90
C LEU A 177 8.62 -3.80 5.34
N LEU A 178 9.65 -3.91 6.19
CA LEU A 178 10.92 -4.53 5.81
C LEU A 178 10.85 -6.04 6.01
N ILE A 179 10.99 -6.81 4.93
CA ILE A 179 11.07 -8.27 4.96
C ILE A 179 12.56 -8.66 4.90
N ILE A 180 13.02 -9.41 5.91
CA ILE A 180 14.40 -9.85 6.06
C ILE A 180 14.45 -11.38 5.99
N GLY A 181 15.19 -11.93 5.03
CA GLY A 181 15.54 -13.35 4.98
C GLY A 181 16.89 -13.58 5.66
N THR A 182 16.95 -14.51 6.62
CA THR A 182 18.17 -14.84 7.37
C THR A 182 18.57 -16.30 7.21
N ASP A 183 19.88 -16.56 7.32
CA ASP A 183 20.49 -17.88 7.24
C ASP A 183 20.68 -18.56 8.62
N LYS A 184 19.83 -18.21 9.59
CA LYS A 184 19.96 -18.62 10.99
C LYS A 184 19.87 -20.15 11.21
N ARG A 185 20.77 -20.69 12.05
CA ARG A 185 20.89 -22.13 12.43
C ARG A 185 19.87 -22.67 13.44
N THR A 186 18.86 -21.90 13.83
CA THR A 186 17.93 -22.36 14.86
C THR A 186 16.88 -23.29 14.27
N GLY A 187 16.75 -24.50 14.83
CA GLY A 187 15.71 -25.47 14.47
C GLY A 187 16.22 -26.76 13.81
N LYS A 188 15.45 -27.85 13.94
CA LYS A 188 15.76 -29.15 13.33
C LYS A 188 15.89 -29.01 11.81
N GLY A 189 16.97 -29.52 11.21
CA GLY A 189 17.21 -29.45 9.76
C GLY A 189 17.96 -28.21 9.26
N ASN A 190 18.32 -27.27 10.15
CA ASN A 190 19.18 -26.12 9.83
C ASN A 190 20.64 -26.27 10.31
N GLU A 191 21.01 -27.46 10.79
CA GLU A 191 22.37 -27.78 11.28
C GLU A 191 23.45 -27.82 10.16
N GLY A 192 23.07 -27.57 8.91
CA GLY A 192 24.01 -27.48 7.78
C GLY A 192 24.32 -26.06 7.29
N TYR A 193 23.66 -25.00 7.80
CA TYR A 193 23.61 -23.69 7.11
C TYR A 193 23.81 -22.49 8.06
N GLY A 194 24.72 -21.54 7.79
CA GLY A 194 24.92 -20.30 8.57
C GLY A 194 25.80 -20.44 9.84
N ASP A 195 25.89 -19.40 10.67
CA ASP A 195 26.74 -19.36 11.90
C ASP A 195 25.98 -19.74 13.19
N LYS A 196 26.64 -20.49 14.09
CA LYS A 196 26.04 -20.98 15.35
C LYS A 196 25.91 -19.85 16.38
N GLY A 197 24.68 -19.57 16.83
CA GLY A 197 24.40 -18.57 17.89
C GLY A 197 24.25 -17.12 17.40
N SER A 198 24.32 -16.90 16.09
CA SER A 198 24.04 -15.60 15.45
C SER A 198 22.54 -15.48 15.10
N VAL A 199 22.05 -14.24 14.94
CA VAL A 199 20.75 -13.97 14.30
C VAL A 199 20.78 -14.15 12.77
N GLY A 200 21.97 -14.46 12.21
CA GLY A 200 22.19 -14.64 10.78
C GLY A 200 22.53 -13.34 10.06
N HIS A 201 22.77 -13.43 8.76
CA HIS A 201 22.97 -12.28 7.88
C HIS A 201 21.68 -11.84 7.21
N ALA A 202 21.62 -10.54 6.86
CA ALA A 202 20.54 -9.97 6.07
C ALA A 202 20.73 -10.32 4.58
N ASP A 203 20.45 -11.58 4.23
CA ASP A 203 20.73 -12.16 2.91
C ASP A 203 19.66 -11.86 1.86
N THR A 204 18.43 -11.59 2.30
CA THR A 204 17.32 -11.14 1.46
C THR A 204 16.65 -9.95 2.12
N ASN A 205 16.57 -8.83 1.42
CA ASN A 205 16.05 -7.58 1.99
C ASN A 205 15.04 -7.01 1.02
N ILE A 206 13.78 -6.94 1.43
CA ILE A 206 12.69 -6.42 0.60
C ILE A 206 11.94 -5.37 1.40
N LEU A 207 12.01 -4.12 0.96
CA LEU A 207 11.18 -3.05 1.47
C LEU A 207 9.84 -3.07 0.73
N LEU A 208 8.78 -3.52 1.40
CA LEU A 208 7.43 -3.47 0.90
C LEU A 208 6.77 -2.17 1.32
N HIS A 209 6.52 -1.30 0.35
CA HIS A 209 5.71 -0.09 0.53
C HIS A 209 4.29 -0.32 -0.01
N VAL A 210 3.29 0.03 0.78
CA VAL A 210 1.87 -0.02 0.39
C VAL A 210 1.27 1.38 0.47
N SER A 211 0.76 1.88 -0.66
CA SER A 211 0.24 3.24 -0.77
C SER A 211 -0.94 3.47 0.16
N LYS A 212 -1.11 4.71 0.65
CA LYS A 212 -2.18 5.08 1.59
C LYS A 212 -3.56 4.69 1.10
N ASP A 213 -3.81 4.90 -0.19
CA ASP A 213 -5.09 4.62 -0.86
C ASP A 213 -5.24 3.16 -1.34
N ARG A 214 -4.23 2.31 -1.10
CA ARG A 214 -4.15 0.90 -1.55
C ARG A 214 -4.28 0.72 -3.06
N THR A 215 -4.02 1.77 -3.85
CA THR A 215 -4.06 1.66 -5.31
C THR A 215 -2.84 0.93 -5.86
N ASN A 216 -1.71 0.96 -5.15
CA ASN A 216 -0.47 0.32 -5.56
C ASN A 216 0.38 -0.14 -4.36
N ALA A 217 1.31 -1.05 -4.65
CA ALA A 217 2.35 -1.44 -3.72
C ALA A 217 3.66 -1.70 -4.47
N THR A 218 4.78 -1.44 -3.81
CA THR A 218 6.12 -1.65 -4.37
C THR A 218 6.94 -2.49 -3.41
N ALA A 219 7.45 -3.63 -3.89
CA ALA A 219 8.41 -4.48 -3.18
C ALA A 219 9.81 -4.21 -3.77
N LEU A 220 10.58 -3.38 -3.07
CA LEU A 220 11.93 -2.98 -3.46
C LEU A 220 12.97 -3.91 -2.81
N SER A 221 13.58 -4.78 -3.62
CA SER A 221 14.69 -5.64 -3.22
C SER A 221 15.98 -4.83 -3.10
N ILE A 222 16.64 -4.91 -1.94
CA ILE A 222 17.92 -4.28 -1.64
C ILE A 222 19.00 -5.38 -1.71
N PRO A 223 19.95 -5.29 -2.66
CA PRO A 223 21.00 -6.31 -2.79
C PRO A 223 21.83 -6.43 -1.52
N ARG A 224 22.12 -7.66 -1.11
CA ARG A 224 22.87 -7.91 0.14
C ARG A 224 24.33 -7.46 0.04
N ASP A 225 24.87 -7.46 -1.18
CA ASP A 225 26.23 -7.08 -1.55
C ASP A 225 26.32 -5.59 -1.96
N LEU A 226 25.26 -4.81 -1.72
CA LEU A 226 25.28 -3.35 -1.85
C LEU A 226 26.24 -2.75 -0.81
N ILE A 227 27.16 -1.90 -1.25
CA ILE A 227 28.02 -1.12 -0.35
C ILE A 227 27.24 0.05 0.22
N VAL A 228 27.20 0.13 1.55
CA VAL A 228 26.42 1.09 2.32
C VAL A 228 27.17 1.53 3.57
N ASP A 229 26.72 2.62 4.14
CA ASP A 229 27.11 3.05 5.48
C ASP A 229 26.06 2.57 6.48
N VAL A 230 26.47 1.75 7.44
CA VAL A 230 25.59 1.30 8.52
C VAL A 230 25.68 2.33 9.64
N PRO A 231 24.57 2.97 10.04
CA PRO A 231 24.59 4.00 11.08
C PRO A 231 24.80 3.38 12.47
N ASP A 232 24.95 4.24 13.49
CA ASP A 232 24.92 3.79 14.88
C ASP A 232 23.61 3.05 15.20
N CYS A 233 23.74 1.90 15.87
CA CYS A 233 22.64 0.99 16.13
C CYS A 233 22.38 0.84 17.62
N PRO A 234 21.48 1.65 18.19
CA PRO A 234 20.88 1.37 19.49
C PRO A 234 20.12 0.04 19.43
N THR A 235 20.58 -0.93 20.22
CA THR A 235 20.07 -2.29 20.27
C THR A 235 19.77 -2.67 21.72
N LYS A 236 18.56 -3.19 21.93
CA LYS A 236 18.16 -3.74 23.23
C LYS A 236 18.76 -5.13 23.42
N GLN A 237 19.40 -5.32 24.56
CA GLN A 237 20.03 -6.57 24.95
C GLN A 237 19.00 -7.50 25.60
N PRO A 238 19.26 -8.82 25.66
CA PRO A 238 18.35 -9.79 26.30
C PRO A 238 18.07 -9.51 27.79
N ASP A 239 18.97 -8.81 28.48
CA ASP A 239 18.81 -8.40 29.88
C ASP A 239 17.98 -7.10 30.05
N GLY A 240 17.51 -6.53 28.94
CA GLY A 240 16.73 -5.29 28.91
C GLY A 240 17.55 -4.00 28.90
N SER A 241 18.88 -4.09 28.94
CA SER A 241 19.76 -2.92 28.77
C SER A 241 19.81 -2.46 27.32
N GLU A 242 20.14 -1.19 27.09
CA GLU A 242 20.40 -0.66 25.74
C GLU A 242 21.91 -0.53 25.52
N LYS A 243 22.37 -0.99 24.36
CA LYS A 243 23.75 -0.84 23.90
C LYS A 243 23.74 -0.18 22.53
N VAL A 244 24.58 0.84 22.35
CA VAL A 244 24.83 1.42 21.02
C VAL A 244 25.98 0.68 20.38
N ILE A 245 25.70 0.03 19.26
CA ILE A 245 26.72 -0.59 18.41
C ILE A 245 27.19 0.48 17.42
N PRO A 246 28.50 0.79 17.36
CA PRO A 246 29.01 1.80 16.45
C PRO A 246 28.68 1.48 14.97
N GLY A 247 28.43 2.54 14.22
CA GLY A 247 28.28 2.48 12.77
C GLY A 247 29.56 2.01 12.07
N THR A 248 29.41 1.62 10.80
CA THR A 248 30.55 1.25 9.95
C THR A 248 30.28 1.69 8.53
N GLU A 249 31.26 2.38 7.95
CA GLU A 249 31.18 2.91 6.59
C GLU A 249 31.72 1.91 5.55
N ASN A 250 31.23 2.02 4.32
CA ASN A 250 31.70 1.26 3.17
C ASN A 250 31.70 -0.27 3.36
N VAL A 251 30.64 -0.79 4.00
CA VAL A 251 30.46 -2.23 4.23
C VAL A 251 29.31 -2.78 3.40
N ARG A 252 29.23 -4.10 3.28
CA ARG A 252 28.11 -4.76 2.60
C ARG A 252 26.85 -4.68 3.45
N PHE A 253 25.71 -4.46 2.80
CA PHE A 253 24.40 -4.37 3.45
C PHE A 253 24.09 -5.59 4.33
N ASN A 254 24.51 -6.79 3.94
CA ASN A 254 24.27 -8.02 4.72
C ASN A 254 24.84 -7.99 6.15
N THR A 255 25.81 -7.11 6.43
CA THR A 255 26.41 -6.89 7.76
C THR A 255 25.57 -6.01 8.68
N SER A 256 24.46 -5.45 8.19
CA SER A 256 23.51 -4.67 9.00
C SER A 256 22.68 -5.53 9.97
N LEU A 257 22.86 -6.86 9.94
CA LEU A 257 22.26 -7.81 10.87
C LEU A 257 23.30 -8.84 11.34
N GLY A 258 23.25 -9.18 12.63
CA GLY A 258 24.03 -10.26 13.25
C GLY A 258 25.48 -9.93 13.58
N GLN A 259 26.12 -9.05 12.81
CA GLN A 259 27.50 -8.64 13.08
C GLN A 259 27.59 -7.70 14.28
N ASP A 260 28.59 -7.91 15.14
CA ASP A 260 28.86 -7.09 16.32
C ASP A 260 27.67 -6.88 17.28
N GLY A 261 26.67 -7.78 17.20
CA GLY A 261 25.43 -7.73 17.98
C GLY A 261 24.27 -6.98 17.33
N ARG A 262 24.37 -6.58 16.05
CA ARG A 262 23.33 -5.82 15.34
C ARG A 262 22.04 -6.61 15.23
N ASP A 263 20.93 -5.95 15.56
CA ASP A 263 19.58 -6.48 15.48
C ASP A 263 18.85 -6.01 14.21
N ALA A 264 17.59 -6.45 14.02
CA ALA A 264 16.76 -6.03 12.90
C ALA A 264 16.52 -4.52 12.85
N GLY A 265 16.54 -3.83 14.01
CA GLY A 265 16.46 -2.38 14.10
C GLY A 265 17.63 -1.68 13.41
N CYS A 266 18.83 -2.27 13.49
CA CYS A 266 20.00 -1.79 12.76
C CYS A 266 19.79 -1.89 11.23
N THR A 267 19.24 -3.01 10.76
CA THR A 267 18.87 -3.19 9.34
C THR A 267 17.85 -2.14 8.90
N MET A 268 16.79 -1.90 9.68
CA MET A 268 15.78 -0.87 9.37
C MET A 268 16.39 0.53 9.23
N ARG A 269 17.30 0.91 10.14
CA ARG A 269 18.01 2.19 10.06
C ARG A 269 18.92 2.27 8.84
N THR A 270 19.60 1.17 8.49
CA THR A 270 20.42 1.10 7.28
C THR A 270 19.58 1.27 6.00
N VAL A 271 18.38 0.67 5.94
CA VAL A 271 17.44 0.91 4.82
C VAL A 271 17.07 2.38 4.72
N LYS A 272 16.76 3.02 5.86
CA LYS A 272 16.44 4.45 5.89
C LYS A 272 17.62 5.30 5.42
N GLU A 273 18.83 4.97 5.82
CA GLU A 273 20.05 5.69 5.40
C GLU A 273 20.25 5.63 3.88
N VAL A 274 20.06 4.44 3.29
CA VAL A 274 20.30 4.21 1.87
C VAL A 274 19.19 4.79 0.99
N THR A 275 17.93 4.70 1.44
CA THR A 275 16.75 4.97 0.60
C THR A 275 16.00 6.25 0.98
N GLY A 276 16.25 6.81 2.16
CA GLY A 276 15.42 7.86 2.75
C GLY A 276 14.07 7.37 3.29
N ILE A 277 13.68 6.12 2.99
CA ILE A 277 12.38 5.55 3.38
C ILE A 277 12.55 4.81 4.70
N ALA A 278 11.85 5.26 5.73
CA ALA A 278 11.84 4.60 7.02
C ALA A 278 10.89 3.38 6.99
N PRO A 279 11.38 2.15 7.26
CA PRO A 279 10.49 1.03 7.53
C PRO A 279 9.70 1.29 8.81
N ASP A 280 8.39 1.02 8.78
CA ASP A 280 7.53 1.15 9.96
C ASP A 280 7.63 -0.09 10.85
N HIS A 281 7.75 -1.25 10.20
CA HIS A 281 7.77 -2.57 10.82
C HIS A 281 8.75 -3.48 10.08
N PHE A 282 9.13 -4.59 10.71
CA PHE A 282 9.89 -5.64 10.06
C PHE A 282 9.26 -7.03 10.26
N MET A 283 9.46 -7.88 9.27
CA MET A 283 9.22 -9.32 9.35
C MET A 283 10.48 -10.05 8.94
N MET A 284 10.91 -10.99 9.77
CA MET A 284 12.08 -11.80 9.55
C MET A 284 11.67 -13.26 9.34
N ALA A 285 12.17 -13.85 8.27
CA ALA A 285 11.96 -15.24 7.89
C ALA A 285 13.30 -15.96 7.82
N ASP A 286 13.40 -17.13 8.44
CA ASP A 286 14.57 -18.00 8.29
C ASP A 286 14.34 -19.07 7.21
N PHE A 287 15.31 -19.96 7.01
CA PHE A 287 15.17 -21.05 6.05
C PHE A 287 14.05 -22.04 6.40
N ASN A 288 13.74 -22.25 7.68
CA ASN A 288 12.62 -23.10 8.06
C ASN A 288 11.29 -22.44 7.70
N ALA A 289 11.20 -21.11 7.76
CA ALA A 289 10.02 -20.37 7.37
C ALA A 289 9.64 -20.64 5.90
N VAL A 290 10.61 -20.63 5.00
CA VAL A 290 10.36 -20.93 3.57
C VAL A 290 9.82 -22.35 3.40
N LYS A 291 10.42 -23.33 4.09
CA LYS A 291 9.98 -24.73 4.01
C LYS A 291 8.55 -24.90 4.52
N THR A 292 8.26 -24.40 5.72
CA THR A 292 6.96 -24.61 6.37
C THR A 292 5.84 -23.85 5.66
N LEU A 293 6.09 -22.61 5.24
CA LEU A 293 5.09 -21.80 4.54
C LEU A 293 4.72 -22.40 3.18
N THR A 294 5.70 -22.87 2.43
CA THR A 294 5.47 -23.43 1.09
C THR A 294 4.70 -24.75 1.14
N SER A 295 5.03 -25.63 2.10
CA SER A 295 4.24 -26.84 2.35
C SER A 295 2.83 -26.52 2.85
N ALA A 296 2.66 -25.49 3.69
CA ALA A 296 1.34 -25.10 4.20
C ALA A 296 0.39 -24.56 3.12
N VAL A 297 0.92 -23.93 2.06
CA VAL A 297 0.11 -23.48 0.90
C VAL A 297 -0.09 -24.57 -0.16
N GLY A 298 0.49 -25.76 0.03
CA GLY A 298 0.44 -26.86 -0.93
C GLY A 298 1.28 -26.62 -2.19
N GLY A 299 2.45 -26.02 -2.00
CA GLY A 299 3.45 -25.76 -3.03
C GLY A 299 3.26 -24.46 -3.81
N VAL A 300 4.37 -24.04 -4.41
CA VAL A 300 4.50 -22.80 -5.19
C VAL A 300 4.89 -23.15 -6.62
N GLU A 301 4.16 -22.60 -7.57
CA GLU A 301 4.47 -22.75 -9.00
C GLU A 301 5.65 -21.85 -9.38
N VAL A 302 6.72 -22.45 -9.87
CA VAL A 302 7.86 -21.76 -10.48
C VAL A 302 7.95 -22.15 -11.94
N CYS A 303 8.47 -21.24 -12.76
CA CYS A 303 8.77 -21.52 -14.17
C CYS A 303 10.26 -21.26 -14.42
N LEU A 304 10.91 -22.20 -15.10
CA LEU A 304 12.32 -22.14 -15.48
C LEU A 304 12.47 -22.16 -17.00
N LYS A 305 13.27 -21.28 -17.59
CA LYS A 305 13.58 -21.33 -19.04
C LYS A 305 14.48 -22.49 -19.41
N HIS A 306 15.35 -22.89 -18.49
CA HIS A 306 16.32 -23.97 -18.65
C HIS A 306 16.25 -24.91 -17.44
N ALA A 307 16.64 -26.16 -17.63
CA ALA A 307 16.75 -27.08 -16.50
C ALA A 307 17.84 -26.58 -15.54
N VAL A 308 17.58 -26.70 -14.24
CA VAL A 308 18.50 -26.31 -13.17
C VAL A 308 19.00 -27.58 -12.48
N ASP A 309 20.32 -27.71 -12.37
CA ASP A 309 21.00 -28.73 -11.58
C ASP A 309 22.12 -28.01 -10.83
N ASP A 310 21.83 -27.58 -9.59
CA ASP A 310 22.75 -26.82 -8.74
C ASP A 310 23.32 -27.74 -7.67
N GLU A 311 24.62 -28.05 -7.74
CA GLU A 311 25.27 -28.93 -6.76
C GLU A 311 25.28 -28.29 -5.36
N ASP A 312 25.46 -26.98 -5.27
CA ASP A 312 25.60 -26.25 -4.01
C ASP A 312 24.28 -26.14 -3.23
N SER A 313 23.16 -25.93 -3.93
CA SER A 313 21.83 -25.91 -3.30
C SER A 313 21.11 -27.26 -3.37
N HIS A 314 21.69 -28.26 -4.05
CA HIS A 314 21.06 -29.53 -4.41
C HIS A 314 19.72 -29.39 -5.16
N LEU A 315 19.52 -28.28 -5.88
CA LEU A 315 18.29 -28.05 -6.63
C LEU A 315 18.37 -28.80 -7.96
N LYS A 316 17.40 -29.68 -8.22
CA LYS A 316 17.23 -30.32 -9.52
C LYS A 316 15.80 -30.13 -10.02
N LEU A 317 15.66 -29.36 -11.10
CA LEU A 317 14.37 -29.05 -11.72
C LEU A 317 14.47 -29.07 -13.25
N PRO A 318 13.46 -29.62 -13.95
CA PRO A 318 13.39 -29.54 -15.40
C PRO A 318 13.09 -28.10 -15.88
N ALA A 319 13.34 -27.84 -17.17
CA ALA A 319 12.81 -26.64 -17.80
C ALA A 319 11.27 -26.68 -17.85
N GLY A 320 10.63 -25.51 -17.79
CA GLY A 320 9.18 -25.36 -17.76
C GLY A 320 8.64 -25.10 -16.36
N GLU A 321 7.36 -25.39 -16.16
CA GLU A 321 6.68 -25.18 -14.88
C GLU A 321 6.94 -26.34 -13.92
N SER A 322 7.12 -26.03 -12.64
CA SER A 322 7.29 -27.00 -11.56
C SER A 322 6.63 -26.45 -10.29
N THR A 323 5.99 -27.33 -9.52
CA THR A 323 5.46 -26.98 -8.19
C THR A 323 6.47 -27.44 -7.14
N ILE A 324 6.98 -26.50 -6.35
CA ILE A 324 8.01 -26.76 -5.34
C ILE A 324 7.50 -26.41 -3.94
N GLU A 325 7.91 -27.19 -2.95
CA GLU A 325 7.63 -26.97 -1.53
C GLU A 325 8.77 -27.47 -0.64
N GLY A 326 8.76 -27.09 0.63
CA GLY A 326 9.71 -27.59 1.62
C GLY A 326 11.16 -27.31 1.23
N GLU A 327 12.00 -28.34 1.30
CA GLU A 327 13.43 -28.26 0.96
C GLU A 327 13.67 -27.86 -0.49
N GLN A 328 12.82 -28.26 -1.43
CA GLN A 328 12.98 -27.90 -2.84
C GLN A 328 12.71 -26.41 -3.07
N ALA A 329 11.73 -25.84 -2.37
CA ALA A 329 11.47 -24.40 -2.39
C ALA A 329 12.61 -23.61 -1.73
N LEU A 330 13.17 -24.11 -0.63
CA LEU A 330 14.34 -23.52 -0.01
C LEU A 330 15.55 -23.56 -0.95
N ALA A 331 15.82 -24.71 -1.58
CA ALA A 331 16.91 -24.88 -2.53
C ALA A 331 16.78 -23.85 -3.67
N PHE A 332 15.57 -23.69 -4.23
CA PHE A 332 15.30 -22.72 -5.29
C PHE A 332 15.63 -21.27 -4.93
N VAL A 333 15.21 -20.78 -3.76
CA VAL A 333 15.49 -19.38 -3.36
C VAL A 333 16.94 -19.14 -2.96
N ARG A 334 17.72 -20.23 -2.79
CA ARG A 334 19.14 -20.22 -2.43
C ARG A 334 20.08 -20.46 -3.62
N THR A 335 19.60 -21.07 -4.69
CA THR A 335 20.39 -21.33 -5.91
C THR A 335 21.05 -20.04 -6.41
N ARG A 336 22.36 -20.09 -6.60
CA ARG A 336 23.19 -18.97 -7.07
C ARG A 336 23.83 -19.28 -8.41
N HIS A 337 24.37 -20.49 -8.55
CA HIS A 337 25.21 -20.87 -9.69
C HIS A 337 24.42 -21.29 -10.92
N SER A 338 23.14 -21.59 -10.80
CA SER A 338 22.33 -22.02 -11.96
C SER A 338 21.45 -20.92 -12.56
N PHE A 339 21.55 -19.67 -12.07
CA PHE A 339 20.79 -18.54 -12.61
C PHE A 339 21.74 -17.50 -13.22
N GLY A 340 21.52 -17.18 -14.51
CA GLY A 340 22.18 -16.08 -15.21
C GLY A 340 23.71 -16.02 -15.02
N ASN A 341 24.21 -14.87 -14.55
CA ASN A 341 25.64 -14.57 -14.42
C ASN A 341 26.24 -15.01 -13.06
N HIS A 342 25.56 -15.90 -12.32
CA HIS A 342 25.95 -16.37 -10.98
C HIS A 342 26.02 -15.27 -9.90
N GLY A 343 25.45 -14.09 -10.19
CA GLY A 343 25.46 -12.92 -9.31
C GLY A 343 24.20 -12.80 -8.43
N ASP A 344 24.30 -11.99 -7.37
CA ASP A 344 23.19 -11.69 -6.44
C ASP A 344 21.94 -11.14 -7.16
N LEU A 345 22.16 -10.33 -8.21
CA LEU A 345 21.09 -9.67 -8.97
C LEU A 345 20.18 -10.64 -9.72
N ASP A 346 20.72 -11.75 -10.25
CA ASP A 346 19.91 -12.76 -10.94
C ASP A 346 19.16 -13.63 -9.93
N ARG A 347 19.76 -13.92 -8.76
CA ARG A 347 19.05 -14.55 -7.64
C ARG A 347 17.86 -13.71 -7.19
N ILE A 348 18.02 -12.39 -7.08
CA ILE A 348 16.93 -11.48 -6.71
C ILE A 348 15.74 -11.61 -7.67
N LYS A 349 15.98 -11.75 -8.99
CA LYS A 349 14.89 -11.95 -9.97
C LYS A 349 14.13 -13.26 -9.71
N ALA A 350 14.84 -14.35 -9.46
CA ALA A 350 14.23 -15.64 -9.12
C ALA A 350 13.43 -15.56 -7.80
N GLN A 351 13.96 -14.85 -6.78
CA GLN A 351 13.26 -14.60 -5.52
C GLN A 351 11.99 -13.77 -5.70
N GLN A 352 12.04 -12.71 -6.52
CA GLN A 352 10.87 -11.90 -6.86
C GLN A 352 9.80 -12.71 -7.58
N GLN A 353 10.20 -13.58 -8.53
CA GLN A 353 9.28 -14.50 -9.19
C GLN A 353 8.65 -15.46 -8.18
N PHE A 354 9.45 -16.07 -7.32
CA PHE A 354 8.98 -17.01 -6.30
C PHE A 354 8.00 -16.34 -5.34
N LEU A 355 8.33 -15.16 -4.82
CA LEU A 355 7.46 -14.39 -3.93
C LEU A 355 6.16 -13.98 -4.63
N SER A 356 6.24 -13.59 -5.90
CA SER A 356 5.07 -13.29 -6.72
C SER A 356 4.15 -14.51 -6.89
N SER A 357 4.71 -15.70 -7.15
CA SER A 357 3.94 -16.96 -7.22
C SER A 357 3.34 -17.34 -5.87
N LEU A 358 4.11 -17.20 -4.79
CA LEU A 358 3.64 -17.47 -3.43
C LEU A 358 2.47 -16.56 -3.06
N MET A 359 2.56 -15.25 -3.36
CA MET A 359 1.49 -14.29 -3.14
C MET A 359 0.22 -14.66 -3.94
N ARG A 360 0.36 -15.04 -5.21
CA ARG A 360 -0.79 -15.52 -6.02
C ARG A 360 -1.42 -16.78 -5.42
N LYS A 361 -0.61 -17.74 -4.96
CA LYS A 361 -1.08 -18.97 -4.32
C LYS A 361 -1.83 -18.70 -3.02
N MET A 362 -1.29 -17.82 -2.18
CA MET A 362 -1.94 -17.39 -0.92
C MET A 362 -3.23 -16.61 -1.17
N ALA A 363 -3.25 -15.75 -2.19
CA ALA A 363 -4.43 -14.97 -2.58
C ALA A 363 -5.48 -15.78 -3.36
N SER A 364 -5.17 -17.01 -3.75
CA SER A 364 -6.08 -17.86 -4.52
C SER A 364 -7.35 -18.18 -3.73
N GLY A 365 -8.47 -18.25 -4.44
CA GLY A 365 -9.78 -18.55 -3.85
C GLY A 365 -9.78 -19.85 -3.06
N ASP A 366 -9.02 -20.86 -3.49
CA ASP A 366 -8.94 -22.17 -2.85
C ASP A 366 -8.24 -22.14 -1.48
N THR A 367 -7.24 -21.27 -1.31
CA THR A 367 -6.57 -21.08 -0.01
C THR A 367 -7.46 -20.27 0.93
N LEU A 368 -8.08 -19.19 0.41
CA LEU A 368 -8.88 -18.27 1.23
C LEU A 368 -10.29 -18.76 1.58
N SER A 369 -10.84 -19.73 0.84
CA SER A 369 -12.17 -20.29 1.11
C SER A 369 -12.13 -21.53 2.00
N ASN A 370 -10.96 -22.11 2.23
CA ASN A 370 -10.80 -23.32 3.03
C ASN A 370 -10.33 -22.98 4.46
N PRO A 371 -11.18 -23.10 5.50
CA PRO A 371 -10.85 -22.71 6.87
C PRO A 371 -9.71 -23.52 7.47
N THR A 372 -9.56 -24.79 7.08
CA THR A 372 -8.46 -25.65 7.53
C THR A 372 -7.13 -25.20 6.93
N LYS A 373 -7.09 -24.88 5.63
CA LYS A 373 -5.89 -24.35 4.96
C LYS A 373 -5.51 -22.97 5.48
N LEU A 374 -6.50 -22.11 5.72
CA LEU A 374 -6.27 -20.81 6.35
C LEU A 374 -5.66 -20.96 7.74
N TYR A 375 -6.18 -21.87 8.56
CA TYR A 375 -5.63 -22.13 9.88
C TYR A 375 -4.22 -22.70 9.80
N SER A 376 -3.96 -23.69 8.94
CA SER A 376 -2.62 -24.28 8.80
C SER A 376 -1.60 -23.26 8.28
N LEU A 377 -2.01 -22.38 7.37
CA LEU A 377 -1.16 -21.29 6.89
C LEU A 377 -0.87 -20.27 7.99
N ALA A 378 -1.89 -19.86 8.75
CA ALA A 378 -1.70 -18.93 9.87
C ALA A 378 -0.82 -19.53 10.97
N ASP A 379 -1.02 -20.79 11.31
CA ASP A 379 -0.22 -21.53 12.29
C ASP A 379 1.25 -21.68 11.83
N ALA A 380 1.46 -22.04 10.56
CA ALA A 380 2.80 -22.11 9.98
C ALA A 380 3.48 -20.74 9.96
N ALA A 381 2.79 -19.69 9.50
CA ALA A 381 3.33 -18.33 9.43
C ALA A 381 3.69 -17.77 10.80
N THR A 382 2.83 -17.94 11.80
CA THR A 382 3.09 -17.45 13.16
C THR A 382 4.28 -18.14 13.82
N LYS A 383 4.51 -19.43 13.53
CA LYS A 383 5.70 -20.17 14.03
C LYS A 383 6.98 -19.85 13.26
N ALA A 384 6.84 -19.44 12.00
CA ALA A 384 7.94 -19.27 11.06
C ALA A 384 8.55 -17.86 11.07
N LEU A 385 7.77 -16.87 11.49
CA LEU A 385 8.13 -15.46 11.35
C LEU A 385 8.51 -14.86 12.70
N THR A 386 9.56 -14.05 12.70
CA THR A 386 9.89 -13.14 13.80
C THR A 386 9.51 -11.72 13.38
N VAL A 387 8.83 -10.96 14.24
CA VAL A 387 8.33 -9.61 13.92
C VAL A 387 8.73 -8.59 14.98
N ASP A 388 8.55 -7.29 14.73
CA ASP A 388 8.67 -6.30 15.81
C ASP A 388 7.46 -6.32 16.76
N GLN A 389 7.65 -5.80 17.96
CA GLN A 389 6.60 -5.68 18.98
C GLN A 389 5.39 -4.84 18.54
N GLY A 390 5.53 -3.96 17.54
CA GLY A 390 4.40 -3.18 17.02
C GLY A 390 3.35 -4.02 16.29
N ILE A 391 3.76 -5.17 15.76
CA ILE A 391 2.91 -6.06 14.94
C ILE A 391 2.87 -7.51 15.45
N ASP A 392 3.30 -7.77 16.68
CA ASP A 392 3.35 -9.11 17.30
C ASP A 392 1.96 -9.73 17.58
N LYS A 393 0.89 -8.96 17.40
CA LYS A 393 -0.49 -9.43 17.55
C LYS A 393 -1.03 -10.00 16.24
N VAL A 394 -1.63 -11.18 16.32
CA VAL A 394 -2.32 -11.84 15.19
C VAL A 394 -3.38 -10.93 14.57
N SER A 395 -4.10 -10.12 15.38
CA SER A 395 -5.07 -9.16 14.85
C SER A 395 -4.43 -8.10 13.97
N THR A 396 -3.23 -7.63 14.33
CA THR A 396 -2.48 -6.63 13.57
C THR A 396 -1.95 -7.23 12.27
N LEU A 397 -1.33 -8.41 12.31
CA LEU A 397 -0.87 -9.11 11.12
C LEU A 397 -2.01 -9.40 10.14
N LYS A 398 -3.17 -9.82 10.66
CA LYS A 398 -4.40 -10.01 9.87
C LYS A 398 -4.83 -8.69 9.21
N ASP A 399 -4.82 -7.60 9.96
CA ASP A 399 -5.22 -6.29 9.45
C ASP A 399 -4.27 -5.81 8.34
N MET A 400 -2.95 -5.97 8.50
CA MET A 400 -1.96 -5.69 7.46
C MET A 400 -2.20 -6.55 6.20
N ALA A 401 -2.46 -7.85 6.38
CA ALA A 401 -2.74 -8.75 5.26
C ALA A 401 -4.04 -8.36 4.52
N LEU A 402 -5.07 -7.91 5.26
CA LEU A 402 -6.31 -7.41 4.67
C LEU A 402 -6.10 -6.10 3.90
N GLU A 403 -5.25 -5.20 4.39
CA GLU A 403 -4.87 -3.98 3.66
C GLU A 403 -4.09 -4.32 2.38
N LEU A 404 -3.12 -5.23 2.45
CA LEU A 404 -2.37 -5.69 1.28
C LEU A 404 -3.28 -6.35 0.24
N LYS A 405 -4.29 -7.13 0.68
CA LYS A 405 -5.27 -7.77 -0.21
C LYS A 405 -6.10 -6.76 -1.03
N LYS A 406 -6.29 -5.53 -0.52
CA LYS A 406 -7.02 -4.48 -1.27
C LYS A 406 -6.24 -3.99 -2.48
N VAL A 407 -4.91 -4.14 -2.48
CA VAL A 407 -4.06 -3.73 -3.60
C VAL A 407 -4.29 -4.69 -4.78
N PRO A 408 -4.66 -4.19 -5.97
CA PRO A 408 -4.77 -5.03 -7.15
C PRO A 408 -3.41 -5.68 -7.44
N THR A 409 -3.37 -7.01 -7.62
CA THR A 409 -2.11 -7.75 -7.87
C THR A 409 -1.31 -7.21 -9.05
N LYS A 410 -1.99 -6.75 -10.11
CA LYS A 410 -1.40 -6.07 -11.27
C LYS A 410 -0.69 -4.74 -10.96
N ASN A 411 -0.94 -4.16 -9.79
CA ASN A 411 -0.35 -2.92 -9.29
C ASN A 411 0.65 -3.17 -8.15
N ILE A 412 0.99 -4.43 -7.86
CA ILE A 412 2.09 -4.79 -6.97
C ILE A 412 3.34 -4.96 -7.85
N THR A 413 4.28 -4.03 -7.70
CA THR A 413 5.50 -3.97 -8.50
C THR A 413 6.68 -4.52 -7.71
N PHE A 414 7.44 -5.43 -8.30
CA PHE A 414 8.75 -5.85 -7.79
C PHE A 414 9.84 -5.08 -8.52
N LEU A 415 10.73 -4.45 -7.75
CA LEU A 415 11.86 -3.68 -8.23
C LEU A 415 13.11 -4.09 -7.45
N THR A 416 14.27 -3.97 -8.06
CA THR A 416 15.55 -4.00 -7.35
C THR A 416 16.06 -2.56 -7.27
N VAL A 417 16.75 -2.21 -6.19
CA VAL A 417 17.48 -0.93 -6.12
C VAL A 417 18.32 -0.78 -7.39
N PRO A 418 18.20 0.33 -8.14
CA PRO A 418 19.08 0.60 -9.27
C PRO A 418 20.53 0.69 -8.79
N VAL A 419 21.39 -0.16 -9.34
CA VAL A 419 22.78 -0.28 -8.92
C VAL A 419 23.73 -0.34 -10.11
N LEU A 420 24.97 0.04 -9.85
CA LEU A 420 26.10 -0.15 -10.74
C LEU A 420 27.09 -1.13 -10.10
N ASP A 421 27.85 -1.85 -10.92
CA ASP A 421 28.96 -2.64 -10.42
C ASP A 421 29.95 -1.72 -9.69
N ASN A 422 30.43 -2.14 -8.52
CA ASN A 422 31.37 -1.35 -7.75
C ASN A 422 32.71 -1.26 -8.49
N PRO A 423 33.17 -0.06 -8.89
CA PRO A 423 34.45 0.11 -9.58
C PRO A 423 35.65 -0.34 -8.72
N ALA A 424 35.50 -0.33 -7.38
CA ALA A 424 36.56 -0.73 -6.46
C ALA A 424 36.89 -2.24 -6.50
N ASP A 425 35.99 -3.07 -7.04
CA ASP A 425 36.22 -4.52 -7.16
C ASP A 425 37.09 -4.92 -8.36
N GLY A 426 37.47 -3.95 -9.20
CA GLY A 426 38.18 -4.20 -10.44
C GLY A 426 37.37 -5.12 -11.36
N LYS A 427 37.96 -6.22 -11.82
CA LYS A 427 37.35 -7.12 -12.82
C LYS A 427 36.39 -8.17 -12.26
N VAL A 428 36.28 -8.29 -10.93
CA VAL A 428 35.58 -9.42 -10.30
C VAL A 428 34.14 -9.05 -9.86
N HIS A 429 33.75 -7.77 -9.99
CA HIS A 429 32.38 -7.24 -9.77
C HIS A 429 31.61 -7.95 -8.64
N LYS A 430 32.15 -7.92 -7.42
CA LYS A 430 31.64 -8.71 -6.27
C LYS A 430 30.56 -7.99 -5.48
N THR A 431 30.52 -6.67 -5.58
CA THR A 431 29.70 -5.75 -4.84
C THR A 431 29.13 -4.72 -5.78
N VAL A 432 28.06 -4.07 -5.33
CA VAL A 432 27.36 -3.07 -6.12
C VAL A 432 27.24 -1.78 -5.33
N ILE A 433 27.12 -0.67 -6.02
CA ILE A 433 26.88 0.66 -5.45
C ILE A 433 25.57 1.22 -6.00
N VAL A 434 24.91 2.10 -5.26
CA VAL A 434 23.67 2.75 -5.69
C VAL A 434 23.92 3.54 -6.99
N ASP A 435 23.07 3.37 -7.99
CA ASP A 435 23.06 4.22 -9.18
C ASP A 435 22.42 5.57 -8.82
N GLN A 436 23.27 6.56 -8.53
CA GLN A 436 22.85 7.90 -8.13
C GLN A 436 22.05 8.65 -9.22
N SER A 437 22.04 8.18 -10.47
CA SER A 437 21.24 8.78 -11.54
C SER A 437 19.80 8.28 -11.58
N GLN A 438 19.54 7.05 -11.12
CA GLN A 438 18.23 6.39 -11.20
C GLN A 438 17.59 6.13 -9.84
N ALA A 439 18.38 5.69 -8.85
CA ALA A 439 17.85 5.25 -7.56
C ALA A 439 17.08 6.33 -6.79
N PRO A 440 17.54 7.60 -6.73
CA PRO A 440 16.77 8.65 -6.03
C PRO A 440 15.36 8.83 -6.59
N GLN A 441 15.19 8.76 -7.92
CA GLN A 441 13.87 8.87 -8.57
C GLN A 441 12.95 7.71 -8.20
N VAL A 442 13.51 6.50 -8.03
CA VAL A 442 12.75 5.33 -7.57
C VAL A 442 12.33 5.51 -6.12
N PHE A 443 13.23 5.98 -5.25
CA PHE A 443 12.93 6.20 -3.83
C PHE A 443 11.90 7.30 -3.63
N ASP A 444 12.02 8.41 -4.35
CA ASP A 444 11.05 9.51 -4.33
C ASP A 444 9.67 9.05 -4.81
N ALA A 445 9.61 8.25 -5.88
CA ALA A 445 8.36 7.70 -6.37
C ALA A 445 7.68 6.81 -5.31
N ILE A 446 8.45 5.96 -4.62
CA ILE A 446 7.92 5.12 -3.53
C ILE A 446 7.45 5.98 -2.36
N SER A 447 8.26 6.95 -1.91
CA SER A 447 7.92 7.84 -0.79
C SER A 447 6.66 8.67 -1.03
N ASN A 448 6.31 8.93 -2.30
CA ASN A 448 5.17 9.73 -2.70
C ASN A 448 3.98 8.89 -3.23
N ASP A 449 3.92 7.59 -2.89
CA ASP A 449 2.83 6.67 -3.29
C ASP A 449 2.64 6.54 -4.83
N VAL A 450 3.68 6.82 -5.63
CA VAL A 450 3.58 6.85 -7.10
C VAL A 450 3.59 5.43 -7.67
N SER A 451 2.50 5.06 -8.32
CA SER A 451 2.34 3.78 -9.02
C SER A 451 3.29 3.65 -10.22
N PHE A 452 4.23 2.70 -10.15
CA PHE A 452 5.09 2.32 -11.28
C PHE A 452 4.35 1.60 -12.42
N THR A 453 3.07 1.25 -12.23
CA THR A 453 2.24 0.62 -13.28
C THR A 453 1.39 1.63 -14.05
N ASP A 454 1.01 2.76 -13.44
CA ASP A 454 0.25 3.82 -14.10
C ASP A 454 1.12 4.87 -14.82
N VAL A 455 2.40 5.01 -14.43
CA VAL A 455 3.39 5.75 -15.23
C VAL A 455 3.49 5.14 -16.63
N LYS A 456 3.48 3.81 -16.76
CA LYS A 456 3.45 3.14 -18.08
C LYS A 456 2.17 3.41 -18.88
N LYS A 457 1.02 3.57 -18.23
CA LYS A 457 -0.21 3.96 -18.93
C LYS A 457 -0.17 5.40 -19.40
N LYS A 458 0.35 6.33 -18.58
CA LYS A 458 0.49 7.74 -18.96
C LYS A 458 1.56 7.92 -20.05
N GLU A 459 2.68 7.22 -19.95
CA GLU A 459 3.70 7.18 -21.00
C GLU A 459 3.19 6.53 -22.29
N LYS A 460 2.43 5.42 -22.18
CA LYS A 460 1.79 4.79 -23.33
C LYS A 460 0.73 5.69 -23.94
N ALA A 461 -0.11 6.34 -23.14
CA ALA A 461 -1.11 7.29 -23.63
C ALA A 461 -0.45 8.51 -24.29
N ALA A 462 0.66 9.01 -23.75
CA ALA A 462 1.44 10.07 -24.37
C ALA A 462 2.05 9.60 -25.71
N LYS A 463 2.64 8.40 -25.77
CA LYS A 463 3.18 7.80 -27.00
C LYS A 463 2.09 7.49 -28.03
N ASP A 464 0.93 7.01 -27.59
CA ASP A 464 -0.22 6.72 -28.44
C ASP A 464 -0.83 8.03 -28.97
N ALA A 465 -0.88 9.09 -28.16
CA ALA A 465 -1.29 10.42 -28.59
C ALA A 465 -0.30 11.06 -29.58
N GLU A 466 1.00 10.93 -29.34
CA GLU A 466 2.06 11.34 -30.29
C GLU A 466 1.94 10.57 -31.61
N ALA A 467 1.75 9.24 -31.55
CA ALA A 467 1.55 8.42 -32.73
C ALA A 467 0.23 8.74 -33.46
N ALA A 468 -0.82 9.11 -32.72
CA ALA A 468 -2.10 9.53 -33.29
C ALA A 468 -2.00 10.86 -34.04
N ARG A 469 -1.18 11.81 -33.57
CA ARG A 469 -0.98 13.11 -34.25
C ARG A 469 -0.41 12.98 -35.66
N LEU A 470 0.32 11.90 -35.94
CA LEU A 470 0.86 11.61 -37.27
C LEU A 470 -0.09 10.78 -38.15
N LYS A 471 -1.21 10.30 -37.63
CA LYS A 471 -2.22 9.51 -38.36
C LYS A 471 -3.35 10.41 -38.87
N GLY A 472 -3.75 10.24 -40.13
CA GLY A 472 -4.86 10.97 -40.74
C GLY A 472 -4.56 11.41 -42.17
N ALA A 473 -5.53 12.09 -42.80
CA ALA A 473 -5.35 12.67 -44.14
C ALA A 473 -4.26 13.74 -44.14
N LYS A 474 -3.59 13.94 -45.28
CA LYS A 474 -2.60 15.00 -45.47
C LYS A 474 -3.12 15.95 -46.53
N SER A 475 -2.96 17.26 -46.31
CA SER A 475 -3.29 18.26 -47.32
C SER A 475 -2.30 18.21 -48.48
N ALA A 476 -2.63 18.87 -49.59
CA ALA A 476 -1.62 19.09 -50.63
C ALA A 476 -0.51 20.02 -50.09
N PRO A 477 0.76 19.87 -50.51
CA PRO A 477 1.85 20.76 -50.09
C PRO A 477 1.55 22.24 -50.36
N SER A 478 0.88 22.55 -51.48
CA SER A 478 0.49 23.91 -51.86
C SER A 478 -0.59 24.55 -50.95
N GLU A 479 -1.23 23.75 -50.10
CA GLU A 479 -2.21 24.22 -49.12
C GLU A 479 -1.60 24.54 -47.76
N VAL A 480 -0.40 24.01 -47.49
CA VAL A 480 0.30 24.17 -46.21
C VAL A 480 0.73 25.63 -46.03
N ARG A 481 0.19 26.28 -44.99
CA ARG A 481 0.58 27.64 -44.59
C ARG A 481 1.33 27.61 -43.27
N VAL A 482 2.58 28.05 -43.29
CA VAL A 482 3.48 28.00 -42.14
C VAL A 482 4.36 29.24 -42.03
N ARG A 483 4.41 29.83 -40.84
CA ARG A 483 5.36 30.87 -40.44
C ARG A 483 6.55 30.23 -39.75
N ILE A 484 7.74 30.48 -40.26
CA ILE A 484 8.97 29.81 -39.83
C ILE A 484 9.78 30.76 -38.95
N LEU A 485 10.03 30.37 -37.70
CA LEU A 485 10.80 31.13 -36.72
C LEU A 485 12.14 30.44 -36.43
N ASN A 486 13.19 31.23 -36.24
CA ASN A 486 14.46 30.73 -35.72
C ASN A 486 14.49 30.84 -34.20
N GLY A 487 14.34 29.71 -33.51
CA GLY A 487 14.31 29.61 -32.05
C GLY A 487 15.51 28.86 -31.49
N GLY A 488 16.69 28.96 -32.07
CA GLY A 488 17.91 28.30 -31.54
C GLY A 488 18.71 27.53 -32.59
N ALA A 489 18.19 27.40 -33.80
CA ALA A 489 18.92 26.92 -34.96
C ALA A 489 20.02 27.92 -35.40
N PRO A 490 20.98 27.49 -36.25
CA PRO A 490 21.97 28.41 -36.82
C PRO A 490 21.34 29.67 -37.45
N PRO A 491 22.00 30.84 -37.37
CA PRO A 491 21.51 32.05 -38.02
C PRO A 491 21.21 31.82 -39.52
N GLY A 492 20.06 32.30 -39.99
CA GLY A 492 19.61 32.11 -41.38
C GLY A 492 18.76 30.86 -41.64
N SER A 493 18.67 29.90 -40.71
CA SER A 493 17.94 28.65 -40.92
C SER A 493 16.45 28.82 -41.24
N ALA A 494 15.79 29.87 -40.73
CA ALA A 494 14.39 30.15 -41.07
C ALA A 494 14.23 30.52 -42.56
N GLN A 495 15.15 31.30 -43.11
CA GLN A 495 15.15 31.68 -44.52
C GLN A 495 15.52 30.50 -45.43
N GLU A 496 16.51 29.71 -45.02
CA GLU A 496 16.92 28.49 -45.72
C GLU A 496 15.75 27.48 -45.81
N THR A 497 15.06 27.26 -44.68
CA THR A 497 13.90 26.37 -44.61
C THR A 497 12.75 26.89 -45.45
N LEU A 498 12.50 28.20 -45.47
CA LEU A 498 11.51 28.84 -46.33
C LEU A 498 11.78 28.54 -47.80
N THR A 499 13.00 28.81 -48.26
CA THR A 499 13.40 28.60 -49.66
C THR A 499 13.27 27.14 -50.06
N TRP A 500 13.67 26.21 -49.19
CA TRP A 500 13.52 24.78 -49.44
C TRP A 500 12.05 24.34 -49.49
N LEU A 501 11.22 24.80 -48.55
CA LEU A 501 9.79 24.48 -48.52
C LEU A 501 9.07 24.96 -49.79
N GLN A 502 9.32 26.19 -50.22
CA GLN A 502 8.68 26.76 -51.41
C GLN A 502 9.19 26.12 -52.71
N ASN A 503 10.51 26.02 -52.89
CA ASN A 503 11.10 25.69 -54.18
C ASN A 503 11.28 24.18 -54.40
N VAL A 504 11.43 23.40 -53.33
CA VAL A 504 11.71 21.95 -53.41
C VAL A 504 10.50 21.12 -53.01
N LYS A 505 9.72 21.57 -52.03
CA LYS A 505 8.58 20.82 -51.49
C LYS A 505 7.20 21.34 -51.89
N GLY A 506 7.12 22.45 -52.63
CA GLY A 506 5.86 23.00 -53.14
C GLY A 506 4.96 23.63 -52.08
N VAL A 507 5.52 23.95 -50.90
CA VAL A 507 4.82 24.63 -49.80
C VAL A 507 4.86 26.14 -50.02
N THR A 508 4.10 26.60 -51.01
CA THR A 508 4.16 27.97 -51.54
C THR A 508 3.60 29.04 -50.60
N LYS A 509 2.79 28.65 -49.60
CA LYS A 509 2.16 29.57 -48.63
C LYS A 509 2.96 29.71 -47.33
N SER A 510 4.26 29.39 -47.36
CA SER A 510 5.15 29.57 -46.21
C SER A 510 5.72 31.00 -46.15
N GLU A 511 6.03 31.48 -44.95
CA GLU A 511 6.67 32.78 -44.72
C GLU A 511 7.78 32.69 -43.67
N ASN A 512 8.70 33.66 -43.68
CA ASN A 512 9.76 33.80 -42.69
C ASN A 512 9.29 34.76 -41.59
N GLY A 513 9.20 34.26 -40.35
CA GLY A 513 8.81 35.02 -39.17
C GLY A 513 9.99 35.54 -38.35
N SER A 514 11.22 35.49 -38.87
CA SER A 514 12.45 35.95 -38.19
C SER A 514 12.79 35.14 -36.92
N ASN A 515 13.41 35.77 -35.91
CA ASN A 515 13.80 35.09 -34.69
C ASN A 515 12.58 34.89 -33.77
N ALA A 516 12.49 33.71 -33.16
CA ALA A 516 11.48 33.43 -32.15
C ALA A 516 11.75 34.27 -30.88
N PRO A 517 10.70 34.67 -30.13
CA PRO A 517 10.85 35.37 -28.86
C PRO A 517 11.56 34.52 -27.80
N GLU A 518 11.40 33.20 -27.87
CA GLU A 518 12.04 32.24 -26.97
C GLU A 518 12.92 31.26 -27.74
N LYS A 519 14.04 30.84 -27.11
CA LYS A 519 14.90 29.79 -27.64
C LYS A 519 14.39 28.43 -27.19
N LEU A 520 14.26 27.50 -28.13
CA LEU A 520 13.87 26.12 -27.94
C LEU A 520 15.07 25.19 -28.20
N ASP A 521 15.23 24.19 -27.33
CA ASP A 521 16.23 23.14 -27.55
C ASP A 521 15.78 22.15 -28.65
N LYS A 522 14.47 22.01 -28.86
CA LYS A 522 13.87 21.11 -29.86
C LYS A 522 12.93 21.85 -30.81
N THR A 523 12.97 21.47 -32.08
CA THR A 523 12.12 22.00 -33.15
C THR A 523 10.67 21.61 -32.92
N GLN A 524 9.77 22.57 -33.03
CA GLN A 524 8.35 22.41 -32.71
C GLN A 524 7.46 23.03 -33.78
N LEU A 525 6.35 22.37 -34.07
CA LEU A 525 5.30 22.82 -34.97
C LEU A 525 4.00 23.02 -34.19
N GLU A 526 3.58 24.26 -34.03
CA GLU A 526 2.33 24.64 -33.39
C GLU A 526 1.24 24.93 -34.43
N TYR A 527 0.06 24.36 -34.24
CA TYR A 527 -1.03 24.41 -35.21
C TYR A 527 -2.41 24.39 -34.54
N ALA A 528 -3.39 25.06 -35.17
CA ALA A 528 -4.79 24.99 -34.73
C ALA A 528 -5.45 23.67 -35.15
N PRO A 529 -6.53 23.21 -34.47
CA PRO A 529 -7.16 21.91 -34.76
C PRO A 529 -7.60 21.71 -36.22
N ASP A 530 -8.01 22.76 -36.91
CA ASP A 530 -8.40 22.77 -38.33
C ASP A 530 -7.21 22.69 -39.30
N GLN A 531 -5.99 22.92 -38.82
CA GLN A 531 -4.74 22.84 -39.58
C GLN A 531 -4.05 21.47 -39.46
N ALA A 532 -4.68 20.49 -38.80
CA ALA A 532 -4.07 19.20 -38.51
C ALA A 532 -3.59 18.44 -39.77
N ASP A 533 -4.32 18.55 -40.88
CA ASP A 533 -3.96 17.93 -42.16
C ASP A 533 -2.71 18.57 -42.78
N GLN A 534 -2.57 19.89 -42.63
CA GLN A 534 -1.39 20.64 -43.06
C GLN A 534 -0.18 20.36 -42.15
N ALA A 535 -0.42 20.22 -40.84
CA ALA A 535 0.62 19.90 -39.87
C ALA A 535 1.22 18.52 -40.14
N ARG A 536 0.38 17.53 -40.47
CA ARG A 536 0.84 16.18 -40.85
C ARG A 536 1.61 16.16 -42.15
N GLU A 537 1.22 16.96 -43.14
CA GLU A 537 1.98 17.09 -44.39
C GLU A 537 3.35 17.71 -44.13
N LEU A 538 3.40 18.83 -43.39
CA LEU A 538 4.67 19.48 -43.05
C LEU A 538 5.57 18.57 -42.20
N ALA A 539 5.00 17.82 -41.26
CA ALA A 539 5.71 16.81 -40.48
C ALA A 539 6.32 15.71 -41.36
N SER A 540 5.57 15.26 -42.38
CA SER A 540 6.02 14.28 -43.35
C SER A 540 7.16 14.81 -44.22
N LEU A 541 7.11 16.07 -44.61
CA LEU A 541 8.13 16.70 -45.45
C LEU A 541 9.44 16.91 -44.67
N MET A 542 9.35 17.30 -43.41
CA MET A 542 10.49 17.66 -42.55
C MET A 542 11.00 16.51 -41.65
N GLY A 543 10.30 15.37 -41.61
CA GLY A 543 10.65 14.25 -40.73
C GLY A 543 10.44 14.54 -39.25
N LEU A 544 9.39 15.31 -38.91
CA LEU A 544 9.04 15.64 -37.53
C LEU A 544 8.39 14.45 -36.81
N SER A 545 8.72 14.26 -35.53
CA SER A 545 8.05 13.29 -34.67
C SER A 545 6.69 13.83 -34.17
N GLY A 546 5.80 12.94 -33.74
CA GLY A 546 4.50 13.33 -33.16
C GLY A 546 4.62 14.15 -31.86
N SER A 547 5.78 14.09 -31.20
CA SER A 547 6.14 14.93 -30.05
C SER A 547 6.52 16.36 -30.44
N ALA A 548 6.92 16.61 -31.69
CA ALA A 548 7.19 17.95 -32.21
C ALA A 548 5.90 18.68 -32.63
N LEU A 549 4.78 17.96 -32.80
CA LEU A 549 3.48 18.51 -33.17
C LEU A 549 2.72 18.95 -31.90
N LYS A 550 2.50 20.25 -31.77
CA LYS A 550 1.78 20.87 -30.66
C LYS A 550 0.45 21.47 -31.15
N PRO A 551 -0.70 20.88 -30.75
CA PRO A 551 -1.98 21.56 -30.90
C PRO A 551 -1.98 22.85 -30.07
N GLY A 552 -2.35 23.96 -30.69
CA GLY A 552 -2.33 25.29 -30.08
C GLY A 552 -3.20 26.25 -30.87
N GLU A 553 -2.83 27.53 -30.89
CA GLU A 553 -3.53 28.55 -31.65
C GLU A 553 -2.88 28.78 -33.02
N SER A 554 -3.69 29.21 -34.01
CA SER A 554 -3.17 29.65 -35.29
C SER A 554 -2.74 31.11 -35.19
N VAL A 555 -1.64 31.46 -35.83
CA VAL A 555 -1.16 32.84 -35.88
C VAL A 555 -1.58 33.50 -37.19
N THR A 556 -1.93 34.78 -37.13
CA THR A 556 -2.15 35.54 -38.35
C THR A 556 -0.80 35.84 -39.01
N ASN A 557 -0.68 35.45 -40.27
CA ASN A 557 0.51 35.67 -41.07
C ASN A 557 0.54 37.08 -41.67
N ALA A 558 1.61 37.44 -42.39
CA ALA A 558 1.74 38.79 -42.96
C ALA A 558 0.64 39.14 -43.98
N GLN A 559 -0.08 38.15 -44.52
CA GLN A 559 -1.20 38.32 -45.44
C GLN A 559 -2.57 38.31 -44.75
N GLY A 560 -2.63 38.34 -43.42
CA GLY A 560 -3.89 38.36 -42.67
C GLY A 560 -4.60 37.00 -42.58
N LEU A 561 -3.91 35.91 -42.89
CA LEU A 561 -4.48 34.55 -42.94
C LEU A 561 -3.91 33.65 -41.83
N PRO A 562 -4.68 32.65 -41.35
CA PRO A 562 -4.24 31.75 -40.29
C PRO A 562 -3.13 30.80 -40.77
N ALA A 563 -1.98 30.82 -40.10
CA ALA A 563 -0.80 30.00 -40.39
C ALA A 563 -0.34 29.23 -39.16
N MET A 564 0.24 28.04 -39.39
CA MET A 564 0.94 27.29 -38.35
C MET A 564 2.27 27.96 -38.02
N THR A 565 2.80 27.78 -36.80
CA THR A 565 4.12 28.28 -36.43
C THR A 565 5.12 27.14 -36.33
N LEU A 566 6.15 27.16 -37.17
CA LEU A 566 7.29 26.25 -37.07
C LEU A 566 8.46 26.98 -36.42
N THR A 567 8.84 26.57 -35.22
CA THR A 567 10.00 27.14 -34.51
C THR A 567 11.16 26.16 -34.56
N LEU A 568 12.24 26.55 -35.25
CA LEU A 568 13.45 25.75 -35.43
C LEU A 568 14.33 25.83 -34.18
N GLY A 569 14.50 24.72 -33.48
CA GLY A 569 15.29 24.63 -32.24
C GLY A 569 16.76 24.32 -32.49
N LYS A 570 17.55 24.18 -31.40
CA LYS A 570 18.98 23.81 -31.47
C LYS A 570 19.25 22.45 -32.12
N ASP A 571 18.27 21.56 -32.12
CA ASP A 571 18.31 20.26 -32.77
C ASP A 571 18.24 20.31 -34.31
N PHE A 572 17.93 21.48 -34.88
CA PHE A 572 17.81 21.66 -36.32
C PHE A 572 19.18 21.59 -37.00
N LYS A 573 19.33 20.66 -37.96
CA LYS A 573 20.61 20.38 -38.66
C LYS A 573 20.69 20.93 -40.09
N GLY A 574 19.59 21.44 -40.64
CA GLY A 574 19.54 21.99 -42.00
C GLY A 574 18.23 21.66 -42.72
N ALA A 575 17.90 22.42 -43.76
CA ALA A 575 16.67 22.23 -44.51
C ALA A 575 16.67 20.87 -45.26
N GLY A 576 15.59 20.10 -45.11
CA GLY A 576 15.44 18.78 -45.73
C GLY A 576 16.21 17.63 -45.09
N ILE A 577 16.88 17.87 -43.95
CA ILE A 577 17.45 16.81 -43.12
C ILE A 577 16.37 16.37 -42.13
N SER A 578 16.04 15.08 -42.15
CA SER A 578 15.06 14.52 -41.21
C SER A 578 15.53 14.67 -39.77
N LEU A 579 14.65 15.16 -38.90
CA LEU A 579 14.91 15.36 -37.47
C LEU A 579 14.63 14.12 -36.61
N THR A 580 14.28 12.99 -37.23
CA THR A 580 13.92 11.78 -36.49
C THR A 580 15.17 11.02 -35.99
N ALA A 581 15.41 11.07 -34.67
CA ALA A 581 16.36 10.20 -33.94
C ALA A 581 15.57 9.19 -33.06
N PRO A 582 16.15 8.01 -32.70
CA PRO A 582 15.39 6.88 -32.16
C PRO A 582 14.76 7.12 -30.79
N THR A 583 13.58 6.51 -30.62
CA THR A 583 12.52 6.85 -29.66
C THR A 583 12.62 6.11 -28.31
N LYS A 584 13.74 6.19 -27.57
CA LYS A 584 13.79 5.59 -26.22
C LYS A 584 14.43 6.47 -25.14
N ALA A 585 13.62 6.75 -24.11
CA ALA A 585 14.07 7.00 -22.74
C ALA A 585 14.46 5.66 -22.08
N PRO A 586 15.34 5.65 -21.05
CA PRO A 586 15.90 4.43 -20.52
C PRO A 586 14.83 3.60 -19.81
N THR A 587 14.82 2.31 -20.11
CA THR A 587 14.08 1.29 -19.39
C THR A 587 14.86 0.96 -18.12
N VAL A 588 14.24 1.03 -16.93
CA VAL A 588 14.81 0.37 -15.75
C VAL A 588 14.74 -1.14 -15.99
N GLN A 589 15.89 -1.77 -16.16
CA GLN A 589 15.96 -3.21 -16.40
C GLN A 589 15.55 -3.98 -15.14
N GLY A 590 14.76 -5.05 -15.29
CA GLY A 590 14.43 -5.97 -14.19
C GLY A 590 13.08 -5.78 -13.48
N GLN A 591 12.24 -4.83 -13.90
CA GLN A 591 10.91 -4.67 -13.29
C GLN A 591 9.97 -5.85 -13.62
N SER A 592 9.31 -6.40 -12.59
CA SER A 592 8.24 -7.39 -12.72
C SER A 592 6.97 -6.96 -11.97
N THR A 593 5.81 -7.48 -12.37
CA THR A 593 4.52 -7.23 -11.71
C THR A 593 3.96 -8.53 -11.17
N ALA A 594 3.26 -8.48 -10.03
CA ALA A 594 2.85 -9.69 -9.32
C ALA A 594 1.83 -10.58 -10.07
N ASP A 595 1.22 -10.08 -11.14
CA ASP A 595 0.28 -10.81 -12.00
C ASP A 595 0.96 -11.62 -13.11
N LYS A 596 2.24 -11.35 -13.43
CA LYS A 596 2.93 -12.00 -14.54
C LYS A 596 3.72 -13.22 -14.08
N VAL A 597 3.52 -14.34 -14.77
CA VAL A 597 4.43 -15.48 -14.71
C VAL A 597 5.59 -15.17 -15.66
N GLN A 598 6.77 -14.88 -15.08
CA GLN A 598 8.01 -14.80 -15.84
C GLN A 598 8.84 -16.03 -15.48
N CYS A 599 9.39 -16.73 -16.46
CA CYS A 599 10.26 -17.87 -16.18
C CYS A 599 11.67 -17.37 -15.82
N ALA A 600 12.23 -17.83 -14.71
CA ALA A 600 13.61 -17.59 -14.33
C ALA A 600 14.53 -18.21 -15.38
N SER A 601 15.62 -17.52 -15.70
CA SER A 601 16.58 -17.92 -16.72
C SER A 601 17.99 -17.83 -16.22
#